data_AF-A0AAW7WAQ2-F1
#
_entry.id   AF-A0AAW7WAQ2-F1
#
_cell.length_a   1.000
_cell.length_b   1.000
_cell.length_c   1.000
_cell.angle_alpha   90.00
_cell.angle_beta   90.00
_cell.angle_gamma   90.00
#
_symmetry.space_group_name_H-M   'P 1'
#
loop_
_entity.id
_entity.type
_entity.pdbx_description
1 polymer ?
#
loop_
_entity_poly.entity_id
_entity_poly.type
_entity_poly.pdbx_seq_one_letter_code
_entity_poly.pdbx_strand_id
1 'polypeptide(L)' 'MAKENEEITDEVMEIQEVTEEVAKKTVTLTKDGVSFTLSDPIMISAFENQGYEVEE' A
#
# COMPACT_ATOMS: atom_id res chain seq x y z
N MET A 1 -34.96 8.58 14.84
CA MET A 1 -33.51 8.80 14.96
C MET A 1 -32.84 7.45 14.75
N ALA A 2 -32.42 7.15 13.53
CA ALA A 2 -31.61 5.98 13.19
C ALA A 2 -31.26 6.08 11.70
N LYS A 3 -30.22 6.83 11.36
CA LYS A 3 -29.65 6.83 10.00
C LYS A 3 -28.12 7.02 9.98
N GLU A 4 -27.48 7.07 11.14
CA GLU A 4 -26.07 7.47 11.25
C GLU A 4 -25.10 6.27 11.30
N ASN A 5 -25.61 5.04 11.32
CA ASN A 5 -24.82 3.85 11.64
C ASN A 5 -24.47 2.96 10.44
N GLU A 6 -24.96 3.31 9.25
CA GLU A 6 -24.77 2.52 8.01
C GLU A 6 -23.60 3.08 7.18
N GLU A 7 -23.44 4.41 7.17
CA GLU A 7 -22.39 5.12 6.41
C GLU A 7 -20.97 4.78 6.90
N ILE A 8 -20.80 4.55 8.21
CA ILE A 8 -19.51 4.22 8.82
C ILE A 8 -19.00 2.84 8.37
N THR A 9 -19.92 1.91 8.04
CA THR A 9 -19.57 0.54 7.64
C THR A 9 -19.08 0.45 6.21
N ASP A 10 -19.65 1.22 5.28
CA ASP A 10 -19.22 1.24 3.88
C ASP A 10 -17.85 1.93 3.74
N GLU A 11 -17.63 3.05 4.44
CA GLU A 11 -16.34 3.78 4.38
C GLU A 11 -15.19 2.91 4.93
N VAL A 12 -15.41 2.18 6.03
CA VAL A 12 -14.40 1.25 6.59
C VAL A 12 -14.12 0.08 5.65
N MET A 13 -15.12 -0.39 4.90
CA MET A 13 -14.95 -1.47 3.93
C MET A 13 -14.17 -1.01 2.70
N GLU A 14 -14.45 0.19 2.17
CA GLU A 14 -13.65 0.79 1.09
C GLU A 14 -12.20 1.00 1.51
N ILE A 15 -11.94 1.48 2.73
CA ILE A 15 -10.56 1.64 3.24
C ILE A 15 -9.84 0.28 3.32
N GLN A 16 -10.54 -0.77 3.75
CA GLN A 16 -9.98 -2.13 3.80
C GLN A 16 -9.70 -2.70 2.41
N GLU A 17 -10.63 -2.58 1.46
CA GLU A 17 -10.44 -3.05 0.08
C GLU A 17 -9.31 -2.28 -0.62
N VAL A 18 -9.20 -0.96 -0.41
CA VAL A 18 -8.07 -0.16 -0.92
C VAL A 18 -6.75 -0.64 -0.31
N THR A 19 -6.71 -0.97 0.98
CA THR A 19 -5.48 -1.52 1.59
C THR A 19 -5.14 -2.93 1.06
N GLU A 20 -6.12 -3.76 0.75
CA GLU A 20 -5.89 -5.12 0.20
C GLU A 20 -5.47 -5.12 -1.27
N GLU A 21 -6.02 -4.23 -2.11
CA GLU A 21 -5.56 -4.06 -3.48
C GLU A 21 -4.13 -3.50 -3.53
N VAL A 22 -3.82 -2.53 -2.66
CA VAL A 22 -2.47 -1.98 -2.55
C VAL A 22 -1.47 -3.03 -2.01
N ALA A 23 -1.90 -3.94 -1.13
CA ALA A 23 -1.05 -5.00 -0.58
C ALA A 23 -0.65 -6.09 -1.58
N LYS A 24 -1.34 -6.20 -2.73
CA LYS A 24 -1.01 -7.19 -3.78
C LYS A 24 0.05 -6.69 -4.75
N LYS A 25 0.42 -5.41 -4.72
CA LYS A 25 1.44 -4.86 -5.59
C LYS A 25 2.82 -5.15 -5.02
N THR A 26 3.38 -6.30 -5.38
CA THR A 26 4.82 -6.55 -5.19
C THR A 26 5.61 -5.76 -6.21
N VAL A 27 6.61 -5.01 -5.74
CA VAL A 27 7.56 -4.27 -6.59
C VAL A 27 8.98 -4.69 -6.28
N THR A 28 9.86 -4.56 -7.27
CA THR A 28 11.30 -4.76 -7.06
C THR A 28 11.94 -3.41 -6.83
N LEU A 29 12.68 -3.28 -5.73
CA LEU A 29 13.42 -2.08 -5.38
C LEU A 29 14.90 -2.32 -5.61
N THR A 30 15.57 -1.41 -6.31
CA THR A 30 17.00 -1.50 -6.61
C THR A 30 17.73 -0.24 -6.14
N LYS A 31 18.87 -0.43 -5.46
CA LYS A 31 19.83 0.64 -5.15
C LYS A 31 21.22 0.06 -4.90
N ASP A 32 22.26 0.74 -5.39
CA ASP A 32 23.66 0.34 -5.17
C ASP A 32 23.97 -1.12 -5.55
N GLY A 33 23.26 -1.66 -6.55
CA GLY A 33 23.40 -3.04 -7.01
C GLY A 33 22.72 -4.10 -6.14
N VAL A 34 21.96 -3.70 -5.11
CA VAL A 34 21.12 -4.58 -4.30
C VAL A 34 19.68 -4.45 -4.76
N SER A 35 19.04 -5.60 -5.05
CA SER A 35 17.63 -5.66 -5.45
C SER A 35 16.85 -6.58 -4.50
N PHE A 36 15.66 -6.16 -4.10
CA PHE A 36 14.75 -6.95 -3.26
C PHE A 36 13.29 -6.66 -3.59
N THR A 37 12.41 -7.61 -3.29
CA THR A 37 10.97 -7.48 -3.52
C THR A 37 10.25 -7.09 -2.24
N LEU A 38 9.34 -6.12 -2.34
CA LEU A 38 8.44 -5.72 -1.25
C LEU A 38 7.00 -5.70 -1.72
N SER A 39 6.09 -6.04 -0.81
CA SER A 39 4.64 -5.94 -0.99
C SER A 39 3.99 -4.96 -0.01
N ASP A 40 4.71 -4.55 1.04
CA ASP A 40 4.19 -3.61 2.03
C ASP A 40 4.29 -2.19 1.47
N PRO A 41 3.16 -1.51 1.21
CA PRO A 41 3.16 -0.17 0.61
C PRO A 41 3.85 0.88 1.48
N ILE A 42 3.80 0.74 2.80
CA ILE A 42 4.48 1.66 3.71
C ILE A 42 5.99 1.46 3.59
N MET A 43 6.46 0.21 3.51
CA MET A 43 7.87 -0.05 3.27
C MET A 43 8.32 0.44 1.89
N ILE A 44 7.55 0.15 0.83
CA ILE A 44 7.85 0.60 -0.54
C ILE A 44 8.06 2.11 -0.56
N SER A 45 7.11 2.90 -0.04
CA SER A 45 7.25 4.36 0.03
C SER A 45 8.42 4.81 0.91
N ALA A 46 8.75 4.09 1.99
CA ALA A 46 9.92 4.42 2.80
C ALA A 46 11.23 4.25 2.02
N PHE A 47 11.33 3.24 1.16
CA PHE A 47 12.51 2.99 0.33
C PHE A 47 12.59 3.93 -0.89
N GLU A 48 11.46 4.25 -1.53
CA GLU A 48 11.41 5.29 -2.58
C GLU A 48 11.97 6.63 -2.07
N ASN A 49 11.57 7.06 -0.87
CA ASN A 49 12.07 8.29 -0.25
C ASN A 49 13.56 8.22 0.13
N GLN A 50 14.13 7.01 0.23
CA GLN A 50 15.56 6.79 0.43
C GLN A 50 16.33 6.74 -0.91
N GLY A 51 15.66 6.89 -2.05
CA GLY A 51 16.25 6.88 -3.39
C GLY A 51 16.45 5.49 -3.97
N TYR A 52 15.64 4.50 -3.56
CA TYR A 52 15.52 3.24 -4.30
C TYR A 52 14.63 3.44 -5.52
N GLU A 53 15.01 2.82 -6.63
CA GLU A 53 14.20 2.82 -7.85
C GLU A 53 13.23 1.65 -7.82
N VAL A 54 11.96 1.90 -8.15
CA VAL A 54 10.92 0.88 -8.23
C VAL A 54 10.84 0.37 -9.67
N GLU A 55 11.04 -0.93 -9.85
CA GLU A 55 10.72 -1.64 -11.08
C GLU A 55 9.37 -2.37 -10.90
N GLU A 56 8.39 -2.00 -11.73
CA GLU A 56 7.08 -2.66 -11.86
C GLU A 56 7.13 -3.94 -12.70
#